data_AF-A0A9P4W733-F1
#
_entry.id   AF-A0A9P4W733-F1
#
_cell.length_a   1.000
_cell.length_b   1.000
_cell.length_c   1.000
_cell.angle_alpha   90.00
_cell.angle_beta   90.00
_cell.angle_gamma   90.00
#
_symmetry.space_group_name_H-M   'P 1'
#
loop_
_entity.id
_entity.type
_entity.pdbx_description
1 polymer ?
#
loop_
_entity_poly.entity_id
_entity_poly.type
_entity_poly.pdbx_seq_one_letter_code
_entity_poly.pdbx_strand_id
1 'polypeptide(L)'
;MRQMYSRFRPHRRELEDGGRRVARRPGDIPGSRTYPGTAQDKFTGELVKQTVSLESHELFTQLVAQTNLVKIGPYNGLFSAFVDVEEGVLRVWRRWLGEIAAKDKQLLDMQKEEAEKMGKGKGKAREYDEKDAGVEDSRILWVSTARNTGIRFNVRERKLRRDAPILIRNDEDLPVSYEIEYDELLIRTSHLLLMLEKSMVQEDNSSGKAVVFGSFG
;
A
#
# COMPACT_ATOMS: atom_id res chain seq x y z
N MET A 1 -0.30 -22.97 8.63
CA MET A 1 -0.57 -21.58 8.19
C MET A 1 0.52 -21.06 7.24
N ARG A 2 0.82 -21.75 6.12
CA ARG A 2 1.94 -21.32 5.24
C ARG A 2 1.53 -20.35 4.12
N GLN A 3 0.24 -20.27 3.78
CA GLN A 3 -0.28 -19.49 2.65
C GLN A 3 -1.33 -18.46 3.06
N MET A 4 -1.35 -18.06 4.34
CA MET A 4 -2.27 -17.03 4.83
C MET A 4 -1.56 -15.69 4.90
N TYR A 5 -2.20 -14.67 4.35
CA TYR A 5 -1.68 -13.30 4.29
C TYR A 5 -2.69 -12.36 4.93
N SER A 6 -2.18 -11.51 5.81
CA SER A 6 -2.89 -10.35 6.32
C SER A 6 -2.77 -9.23 5.28
N ARG A 7 -3.89 -8.60 4.94
CA ARG A 7 -3.97 -7.54 3.93
C ARG A 7 -4.22 -6.20 4.61
N PHE A 8 -3.48 -5.19 4.22
CA PHE A 8 -3.58 -3.83 4.74
C PHE A 8 -3.70 -2.88 3.56
N ARG A 9 -4.55 -1.86 3.68
CA ARG A 9 -4.62 -0.80 2.66
C ARG A 9 -3.68 0.34 3.03
N PRO A 10 -2.69 0.66 2.18
CA PRO A 10 -1.81 1.79 2.40
C PRO A 10 -2.58 3.10 2.33
N HIS A 11 -2.37 3.97 3.32
CA HIS A 11 -2.92 5.31 3.32
C HIS A 11 -1.87 6.32 3.74
N ARG A 12 -1.91 7.50 3.13
CA ARG A 12 -1.07 8.62 3.58
C ARG A 12 -1.62 9.11 4.91
N ARG A 13 -0.95 8.74 5.99
CA ARG A 13 -1.22 9.29 7.31
C ARG A 13 -0.38 10.54 7.48
N GLU A 14 -1.01 11.70 7.43
CA GLU A 14 -0.43 12.89 8.01
C GLU A 14 -0.25 12.62 9.52
N LEU A 15 0.92 12.95 10.07
CA LEU A 15 1.08 13.01 11.52
C LEU A 15 0.03 14.01 12.00
N GLU A 16 -1.10 13.53 12.52
CA GLU A 16 -2.21 14.38 12.96
C GLU A 16 -1.65 15.54 13.80
N ASP A 17 -1.78 16.79 13.33
CA ASP A 17 -1.25 17.98 14.03
C ASP A 17 -1.80 18.11 15.47
N GLY A 18 -2.91 17.43 15.78
CA GLY A 18 -3.50 17.38 17.11
C GLY A 18 -3.08 16.20 17.98
N GLY A 19 -2.36 15.22 17.41
CA GLY A 19 -2.21 13.87 17.94
C GLY A 19 -3.57 13.19 18.16
N ARG A 20 -3.61 11.87 18.12
CA ARG A 20 -4.82 11.15 18.52
C ARG A 20 -5.03 11.42 20.01
N ARG A 21 -5.88 12.38 20.37
CA ARG A 21 -6.33 12.57 21.75
C ARG A 21 -7.11 11.33 22.12
N VAL A 22 -6.41 10.33 22.65
CA VAL A 22 -7.03 9.23 23.41
C VAL A 22 -7.48 9.86 24.72
N ALA A 23 -8.52 10.70 24.65
CA ALA A 23 -9.27 11.07 25.82
C ALA A 23 -9.83 9.76 26.34
N ARG A 24 -9.30 9.27 27.47
CA ARG A 24 -9.87 8.13 28.20
C ARG A 24 -11.31 8.50 28.51
N ARG A 25 -12.24 8.06 27.68
CA ARG A 25 -13.66 8.24 27.96
C ARG A 25 -13.96 7.34 29.17
N PRO A 26 -14.74 7.80 30.16
CA PRO A 26 -15.20 6.92 31.23
C PRO A 26 -15.88 5.68 30.60
N GLY A 27 -15.28 4.49 30.77
CA GLY A 27 -15.74 3.26 30.10
C GLY A 27 -14.67 2.37 29.45
N ASP A 28 -13.37 2.62 29.66
CA ASP A 28 -12.24 1.78 29.23
C ASP A 28 -12.15 0.45 30.01
N ILE A 29 -13.18 -0.39 29.92
CA ILE A 29 -13.13 -1.77 30.42
C ILE A 29 -12.66 -2.67 29.26
N PRO A 30 -11.57 -3.43 29.42
CA PRO A 30 -11.16 -4.44 28.44
C PRO A 30 -12.34 -5.36 28.09
N GLY A 31 -12.72 -5.44 26.80
CA GLY A 31 -13.88 -6.19 26.31
C GLY A 31 -15.14 -5.34 26.02
N SER A 32 -15.15 -4.06 26.36
CA SER A 32 -16.23 -3.13 25.97
C SER A 32 -16.13 -2.75 24.48
N ARG A 33 -17.28 -2.51 23.84
CA ARG A 33 -17.37 -1.97 22.46
C ARG A 33 -16.68 -0.60 22.31
N THR A 34 -16.45 0.12 23.40
CA THR A 34 -15.80 1.44 23.45
C THR A 34 -14.31 1.38 23.77
N TYR A 35 -13.72 0.20 23.99
CA TYR A 35 -12.30 0.07 24.32
C TYR A 35 -11.44 0.52 23.12
N PRO A 36 -10.39 1.35 23.33
CA PRO A 36 -9.50 1.76 22.26
C PRO A 36 -8.81 0.53 21.65
N GLY A 37 -9.23 0.16 20.43
CA GLY A 37 -8.83 -1.08 19.75
C GLY A 37 -9.99 -1.83 19.10
N THR A 38 -11.23 -1.64 19.55
CA THR A 38 -12.44 -2.25 18.95
C THR A 38 -13.16 -1.35 17.95
N ALA A 39 -12.92 -0.04 18.00
CA ALA A 39 -13.40 0.88 16.98
C ALA A 39 -12.58 0.67 15.70
N GLN A 40 -13.19 0.07 14.68
CA GLN A 40 -12.67 0.17 13.33
C GLN A 40 -12.62 1.67 12.98
N ASP A 41 -11.43 2.27 13.05
CA ASP A 41 -11.18 3.54 12.39
C ASP A 41 -11.53 3.31 10.92
N LYS A 42 -12.71 3.75 10.50
CA LYS A 42 -13.06 3.85 9.09
C LYS A 42 -12.22 4.98 8.52
N PHE A 43 -10.94 4.70 8.29
CA PHE A 43 -10.01 5.68 7.74
C PHE A 43 -10.37 5.88 6.26
N THR A 44 -10.92 7.05 5.95
CA THR A 44 -11.20 7.49 4.57
C THR A 44 -9.98 8.22 4.01
N GLY A 45 -8.81 7.57 4.06
CA GLY A 45 -7.55 8.15 3.61
C GLY A 45 -7.40 8.13 2.10
N GLU A 46 -6.74 9.15 1.54
CA GLU A 46 -6.33 9.14 0.13
C GLU A 46 -5.35 7.97 -0.13
N LEU A 47 -5.51 7.32 -1.28
CA LEU A 47 -4.63 6.26 -1.74
C LEU A 47 -3.24 6.84 -2.03
N VAL A 48 -2.21 6.09 -1.67
CA VAL A 48 -0.83 6.53 -1.91
C VAL A 48 -0.52 6.34 -3.39
N LYS A 49 -0.09 7.41 -4.06
CA LYS A 49 0.26 7.43 -5.47
C LYS A 49 1.66 7.98 -5.67
N GLN A 50 2.37 7.44 -6.65
CA GLN A 50 3.68 7.87 -7.04
C GLN A 50 3.80 7.86 -8.56
N THR A 51 4.39 8.92 -9.13
CA THR A 51 4.71 8.95 -10.56
C THR A 51 6.10 8.36 -10.76
N VAL A 52 6.21 7.40 -11.67
CA VAL A 52 7.46 6.79 -12.12
C VAL A 52 7.66 7.14 -13.59
N SER A 53 8.74 7.87 -13.86
CA SER A 53 9.18 8.20 -15.22
C SER A 53 10.40 7.35 -15.54
N LEU A 54 10.38 6.71 -16.71
CA LEU A 54 11.48 5.91 -17.23
C LEU A 54 11.92 6.50 -18.55
N GLU A 55 13.23 6.71 -18.69
CA GLU A 55 13.81 7.14 -19.94
C GLU A 55 13.89 6.01 -20.96
N SER A 56 14.11 6.37 -22.22
CA SER A 56 14.18 5.46 -23.37
C SER A 56 15.06 4.23 -23.15
N HIS A 57 16.17 4.41 -22.44
CA HIS A 57 17.19 3.38 -22.19
C HIS A 57 17.00 2.67 -20.84
N GLU A 58 16.08 3.12 -20.00
CA GLU A 58 15.86 2.56 -18.67
C GLU A 58 14.87 1.39 -18.73
N LEU A 59 15.36 0.19 -18.40
CA LEU A 59 14.55 -1.02 -18.42
C LEU A 59 13.75 -1.24 -17.14
N PHE A 60 14.18 -0.66 -16.01
CA PHE A 60 13.53 -0.78 -14.72
C PHE A 60 13.84 0.40 -13.82
N THR A 61 12.97 0.64 -12.84
CA THR A 61 13.26 1.47 -11.67
C THR A 61 13.36 0.61 -10.42
N GLN A 62 13.95 1.13 -9.36
CA GLN A 62 14.08 0.45 -8.07
C GLN A 62 13.28 1.20 -7.01
N LEU A 63 12.40 0.48 -6.32
CA LEU A 63 11.68 0.98 -5.16
C LEU A 63 12.26 0.30 -3.92
N VAL A 64 12.69 1.09 -2.95
CA VAL A 64 13.10 0.58 -1.63
C VAL A 64 11.85 0.49 -0.77
N ALA A 65 11.60 -0.70 -0.22
CA ALA A 65 10.47 -0.96 0.65
C ALA A 65 10.98 -1.32 2.04
N GLN A 66 10.57 -0.55 3.04
CA GLN A 66 10.80 -0.85 4.45
C GLN A 66 9.44 -0.92 5.17
N THR A 67 9.17 -2.05 5.79
CA THR A 67 7.92 -2.30 6.51
C THR A 67 8.23 -2.45 7.99
N ASN A 68 7.61 -1.60 8.81
CA ASN A 68 7.85 -1.55 10.25
C ASN A 68 6.53 -1.75 11.00
N LEU A 69 6.55 -2.58 12.04
CA LEU A 69 5.47 -2.72 13.00
C LEU A 69 5.69 -1.74 14.14
N VAL A 70 4.73 -0.83 14.30
CA VAL A 70 4.85 0.28 15.25
C VAL A 70 3.68 0.28 16.21
N LYS A 71 3.98 0.40 17.51
CA LYS A 71 2.97 0.64 18.54
C LYS A 71 2.99 2.10 18.97
N ILE A 72 1.81 2.71 18.93
CA ILE A 72 1.60 4.10 19.37
C ILE A 72 1.70 4.14 20.89
N GLY A 73 2.58 5.01 21.39
CA GLY A 73 2.77 5.24 22.82
C GLY A 73 1.63 6.05 23.45
N PRO A 74 1.63 6.18 24.79
CA PRO A 74 0.59 6.91 25.53
C PRO A 74 0.61 8.42 25.29
N TYR A 75 1.70 8.96 24.73
CA TYR A 75 1.90 10.38 24.46
C TYR A 75 1.93 10.63 22.96
N ASN A 76 1.36 11.76 22.55
CA ASN A 76 1.30 12.18 21.14
C ASN A 76 2.71 12.22 20.53
N GLY A 77 2.86 11.62 19.34
CA GLY A 77 4.12 11.62 18.60
C GLY A 77 5.20 10.65 19.11
N LEU A 78 4.92 9.86 20.15
CA LEU A 78 5.84 8.85 20.66
C LEU A 78 5.37 7.44 20.32
N PHE A 79 6.31 6.58 19.91
CA PHE A 79 6.06 5.16 19.72
C PHE A 79 6.65 4.37 20.87
N SER A 80 5.87 3.43 21.42
CA SER A 80 6.31 2.54 22.48
C SER A 80 7.09 1.33 21.94
N ALA A 81 6.82 0.91 20.70
CA ALA A 81 7.56 -0.15 20.04
C ALA A 81 7.75 0.19 18.56
N PHE A 82 8.91 -0.19 18.04
CA PHE A 82 9.29 -0.06 16.64
C PHE A 82 10.12 -1.29 16.26
N VAL A 83 9.54 -2.15 15.43
CA VAL A 83 10.16 -3.40 15.00
C VAL A 83 10.12 -3.50 13.48
N ASP A 84 11.29 -3.64 12.86
CA ASP A 84 11.38 -3.87 11.43
C ASP A 84 10.83 -5.26 11.09
N VAL A 85 9.88 -5.31 10.15
CA VAL A 85 9.25 -6.54 9.65
C VAL A 85 10.04 -7.10 8.48
N GLU A 86 10.29 -6.26 7.48
CA GLU A 86 11.05 -6.61 6.28
C GLU A 86 11.53 -5.34 5.58
N GLU A 87 12.77 -5.39 5.09
CA GLU A 87 13.39 -4.37 4.24
C GLU A 87 13.86 -5.05 2.96
N GLY A 88 13.66 -4.41 1.82
CA GLY A 88 14.17 -4.90 0.55
C GLY A 88 13.97 -3.95 -0.61
N VAL A 89 14.43 -4.39 -1.78
CA VAL A 89 14.39 -3.60 -3.01
C VAL A 89 13.53 -4.31 -4.05
N LEU A 90 12.49 -3.62 -4.50
CA LEU A 90 11.61 -4.04 -5.56
C LEU A 90 12.10 -3.48 -6.90
N ARG A 91 12.40 -4.36 -7.85
CA ARG A 91 12.71 -3.95 -9.23
C ARG A 91 11.43 -3.93 -10.04
N VAL A 92 11.06 -2.73 -10.51
CA VAL A 92 9.85 -2.51 -11.29
C VAL A 92 10.25 -2.33 -12.75
N TRP A 93 9.95 -3.32 -13.57
CA TRP A 93 10.36 -3.34 -14.98
C TRP A 93 9.40 -2.54 -15.86
N ARG A 94 9.96 -1.83 -16.86
CA ARG A 94 9.20 -1.08 -17.89
C ARG A 94 8.15 -1.96 -18.55
N ARG A 95 8.55 -3.17 -18.96
CA ARG A 95 7.65 -4.16 -19.58
C ARG A 95 6.49 -4.54 -18.64
N TRP A 96 6.78 -4.79 -17.37
CA TRP A 96 5.76 -5.15 -16.39
C TRP A 96 4.77 -3.99 -16.16
N LEU A 97 5.26 -2.74 -16.06
CA LEU A 97 4.39 -1.56 -15.96
C LEU A 97 3.44 -1.43 -17.15
N GLY A 98 3.96 -1.62 -18.37
CA GLY A 98 3.15 -1.62 -19.59
C GLY A 98 2.09 -2.72 -19.61
N GLU A 99 2.47 -3.95 -19.23
CA GLU A 99 1.54 -5.09 -19.17
C GLU A 99 0.42 -4.87 -18.13
N ILE A 100 0.74 -4.37 -16.94
CA ILE A 100 -0.25 -4.09 -15.90
C ILE A 100 -1.15 -2.90 -16.28
N ALA A 101 -0.59 -1.83 -16.85
CA ALA A 101 -1.36 -0.68 -17.31
C ALA A 101 -2.33 -1.05 -18.45
N ALA A 102 -1.90 -1.91 -19.38
CA ALA A 102 -2.77 -2.41 -20.44
C ALA A 102 -3.92 -3.26 -19.88
N LYS A 103 -3.65 -4.14 -18.91
CA LYS A 103 -4.68 -4.92 -18.21
C LYS A 103 -5.67 -4.03 -17.45
N ASP A 104 -5.20 -2.99 -16.77
CA ASP A 104 -6.07 -2.05 -16.05
C ASP A 104 -7.01 -1.33 -17.03
N LYS A 105 -6.47 -0.87 -18.16
CA LYS A 105 -7.26 -0.23 -19.21
C LYS A 105 -8.33 -1.18 -19.79
N GLN A 106 -7.97 -2.43 -20.09
CA GLN A 106 -8.93 -3.42 -20.58
C GLN A 106 -10.10 -3.63 -19.61
N LEU A 107 -9.83 -3.72 -18.31
CA LEU A 107 -10.87 -3.85 -17.30
C LEU A 107 -11.79 -2.62 -17.24
N LEU A 108 -11.21 -1.42 -17.34
CA LEU A 108 -11.99 -0.18 -17.36
C LEU A 108 -12.87 -0.07 -18.61
N ASP A 109 -12.37 -0.49 -19.77
CA ASP A 109 -13.13 -0.47 -21.02
C ASP A 109 -14.29 -1.50 -20.98
N MET A 110 -14.05 -2.71 -20.46
CA MET A 110 -15.12 -3.70 -20.22
C MET A 110 -16.21 -3.19 -19.27
N GLN A 111 -15.82 -2.51 -18.18
CA GLN A 111 -16.77 -1.93 -17.22
C GLN A 111 -17.62 -0.81 -17.84
N LYS A 112 -17.05 0.00 -18.74
CA LYS A 112 -17.79 1.04 -19.46
C LYS A 112 -18.79 0.44 -20.44
N GLU A 113 -18.39 -0.58 -21.20
CA GLU A 113 -19.30 -1.26 -22.13
C GLU A 113 -20.47 -1.94 -21.41
N GLU A 114 -20.25 -2.54 -20.24
CA GLU A 114 -21.34 -3.09 -19.43
C GLU A 114 -22.27 -2.01 -18.87
N ALA A 115 -21.73 -0.87 -18.45
CA ALA A 115 -22.53 0.26 -17.98
C ALA A 115 -23.37 0.91 -19.11
N GLU A 116 -22.85 0.95 -20.33
CA GLU A 116 -23.59 1.44 -21.51
C GLU A 116 -24.67 0.44 -21.96
N LYS A 117 -24.44 -0.87 -21.81
CA LYS A 117 -25.44 -1.91 -22.10
C LYS A 117 -26.55 -1.98 -21.03
N MET A 118 -26.27 -1.56 -19.80
CA MET A 118 -27.21 -1.60 -18.67
C MET A 118 -27.78 -0.20 -18.39
N GLY A 119 -28.61 0.32 -19.30
CA GLY A 119 -29.23 1.63 -19.17
C GLY A 119 -29.90 1.87 -17.81
N LYS A 120 -29.51 2.98 -17.13
CA LYS A 120 -30.12 3.63 -15.94
C LYS A 120 -31.03 2.76 -15.03
N GLY A 121 -30.57 1.57 -14.66
CA GLY A 121 -31.18 0.77 -13.59
C GLY A 121 -30.31 0.89 -12.34
N LYS A 122 -30.89 1.27 -11.20
CA LYS A 122 -30.24 1.18 -9.86
C LYS A 122 -29.92 -0.29 -9.56
N GLY A 123 -28.82 -0.80 -10.10
CA GLY A 123 -28.25 -2.10 -9.76
C GLY A 123 -27.36 -1.93 -8.54
N LYS A 124 -27.59 -2.75 -7.52
CA LYS A 124 -26.66 -2.97 -6.39
C LYS A 124 -25.22 -2.93 -6.90
N ALA A 125 -24.37 -2.13 -6.25
CA ALA A 125 -22.93 -2.24 -6.38
C ALA A 125 -22.59 -3.73 -6.29
N ARG A 126 -22.23 -4.35 -7.43
CA ARG A 126 -21.72 -5.70 -7.44
C ARG A 126 -20.47 -5.63 -6.56
N GLU A 127 -20.54 -6.26 -5.39
CA GLU A 127 -19.37 -6.98 -4.87
C GLU A 127 -18.89 -7.81 -6.06
N TYR A 128 -17.96 -7.25 -6.83
CA TYR A 128 -17.15 -8.07 -7.72
C TYR A 128 -16.61 -9.15 -6.82
N ASP A 129 -16.86 -10.40 -7.19
CA ASP A 129 -16.27 -11.56 -6.57
C ASP A 129 -14.77 -11.28 -6.38
N GLU A 130 -14.41 -10.88 -5.16
CA GLU A 130 -13.05 -10.76 -4.64
C GLU A 130 -12.50 -12.18 -4.37
N LYS A 131 -12.93 -13.12 -5.22
CA LYS A 131 -12.64 -14.54 -5.15
C LYS A 131 -11.56 -14.81 -6.20
N ASP A 132 -10.39 -15.19 -5.70
CA ASP A 132 -9.30 -15.84 -6.43
C ASP A 132 -8.27 -15.01 -7.23
N ALA A 133 -8.15 -13.70 -7.02
CA ALA A 133 -6.83 -13.06 -7.17
C ALA A 133 -5.97 -13.40 -5.94
N GLY A 134 -5.58 -14.68 -5.86
CA GLY A 134 -4.74 -15.24 -4.81
C GLY A 134 -3.35 -14.60 -4.78
N VAL A 135 -2.50 -15.13 -3.92
CA VAL A 135 -1.08 -14.78 -3.74
C VAL A 135 -0.28 -14.75 -5.06
N GLU A 136 -0.82 -15.33 -6.14
CA GLU A 136 -0.23 -15.39 -7.49
C GLU A 136 -0.71 -14.26 -8.43
N ASP A 137 -1.35 -13.21 -7.93
CA ASP A 137 -1.72 -12.05 -8.74
C ASP A 137 -0.46 -11.35 -9.33
N SER A 138 -0.43 -11.22 -10.65
CA SER A 138 0.65 -10.57 -11.41
C SER A 138 0.90 -9.10 -11.02
N ARG A 139 -0.06 -8.46 -10.34
CA ARG A 139 0.05 -7.09 -9.80
C ARG A 139 0.83 -6.99 -8.50
N ILE A 140 1.13 -8.13 -7.86
CA ILE A 140 1.86 -8.18 -6.60
C ILE A 140 3.36 -8.30 -6.89
N LEU A 141 4.14 -7.36 -6.37
CA LEU A 141 5.60 -7.50 -6.31
C LEU A 141 6.00 -7.90 -4.88
N TRP A 142 6.77 -8.99 -4.78
CA TRP A 142 7.26 -9.56 -3.53
C TRP A 142 8.62 -8.97 -3.17
N VAL A 143 8.79 -8.56 -1.91
CA VAL A 143 10.02 -7.90 -1.41
C VAL A 143 11.18 -8.88 -1.31
N SER A 144 10.90 -10.13 -0.89
CA SER A 144 11.90 -11.21 -0.89
C SER A 144 11.37 -12.50 -1.49
N THR A 145 12.30 -13.42 -1.77
CA THR A 145 12.01 -14.76 -2.31
C THR A 145 11.17 -15.62 -1.37
N ALA A 146 11.19 -15.31 -0.06
CA ALA A 146 10.37 -15.99 0.94
C ALA A 146 8.88 -15.62 0.83
N ARG A 147 8.54 -14.60 0.03
CA ARG A 147 7.19 -14.05 -0.13
C ARG A 147 6.53 -13.73 1.21
N ASN A 148 7.30 -13.15 2.15
CA ASN A 148 6.75 -12.75 3.45
C ASN A 148 5.99 -11.43 3.34
N THR A 149 6.52 -10.47 2.58
CA THR A 149 5.88 -9.18 2.31
C THR A 149 5.74 -8.95 0.80
N GLY A 150 4.55 -8.53 0.38
CA GLY A 150 4.25 -8.18 -1.01
C GLY A 150 3.40 -6.93 -1.08
N ILE A 151 3.54 -6.18 -2.17
CA ILE A 151 2.78 -4.96 -2.43
C ILE A 151 2.02 -5.15 -3.73
N ARG A 152 0.70 -4.95 -3.69
CA ARG A 152 -0.14 -4.89 -4.87
C ARG A 152 -0.17 -3.47 -5.41
N PHE A 153 0.07 -3.35 -6.70
CA PHE A 153 0.07 -2.08 -7.40
C PHE A 153 -1.07 -2.01 -8.42
N ASN A 154 -1.68 -0.83 -8.53
CA ASN A 154 -2.46 -0.44 -9.70
C ASN A 154 -1.63 0.54 -10.53
N VAL A 155 -1.48 0.27 -11.83
CA VAL A 155 -0.60 1.04 -12.71
C VAL A 155 -1.43 1.69 -13.79
N ARG A 156 -1.27 3.01 -13.98
CA ARG A 156 -1.91 3.77 -15.05
C ARG A 156 -0.87 4.47 -15.89
N GLU A 157 -0.95 4.34 -17.20
CA GLU A 157 -0.06 5.05 -18.11
C GLU A 157 -0.42 6.54 -18.17
N ARG A 158 0.55 7.41 -17.94
CA ARG A 158 0.41 8.85 -18.19
C ARG A 158 0.80 9.14 -19.62
N LYS A 159 -0.18 9.55 -20.42
CA LYS A 159 0.08 10.06 -21.77
C LYS A 159 0.90 11.34 -21.67
N LEU A 160 2.12 11.30 -22.19
CA LEU A 160 2.94 12.50 -22.38
C LEU A 160 2.15 13.47 -23.27
N ARG A 161 1.96 14.71 -22.83
CA ARG A 161 1.29 15.74 -23.64
C ARG A 161 2.11 15.95 -24.90
N ARG A 162 1.52 15.64 -26.06
CA ARG A 162 2.13 15.76 -27.39
C ARG A 162 2.19 17.22 -27.90
N ASP A 163 2.08 18.19 -26.99
CA ASP A 163 1.93 19.61 -27.34
C ASP A 163 3.25 20.26 -27.79
N ALA A 164 4.38 19.53 -27.69
CA ALA A 164 5.67 19.94 -28.23
C ALA A 164 6.13 18.95 -29.32
N PRO A 165 6.49 19.42 -30.53
CA PRO A 165 7.04 18.55 -31.57
C PRO A 165 8.45 18.12 -31.16
N ILE A 166 8.55 16.92 -30.58
CA ILE A 166 9.83 16.27 -30.33
C ILE A 166 10.22 15.59 -31.65
N LEU A 167 11.33 16.02 -32.25
CA LEU A 167 11.92 15.34 -33.41
C LEU A 167 12.49 14.00 -32.93
N ILE A 168 11.68 12.94 -33.05
CA ILE A 168 12.06 11.59 -32.64
C ILE A 168 12.65 10.88 -33.86
N ARG A 169 13.89 10.39 -33.72
CA ARG A 169 14.42 9.42 -34.67
C ARG A 169 13.62 8.13 -34.55
N ASN A 170 13.25 7.53 -35.68
CA ASN A 170 12.37 6.36 -35.75
C ASN A 170 12.88 5.13 -34.96
N ASP A 171 14.16 5.14 -34.57
CA ASP A 171 14.83 4.06 -33.84
C ASP A 171 15.03 4.35 -32.34
N GLU A 172 14.58 5.51 -31.83
CA GLU A 172 14.69 5.85 -30.41
C GLU A 172 13.37 5.60 -29.67
N ASP A 173 13.42 4.74 -28.65
CA ASP A 173 12.29 4.47 -27.76
C ASP A 173 11.82 5.76 -27.07
N LEU A 174 10.51 5.97 -26.92
CA LEU A 174 10.01 7.13 -26.19
C LEU A 174 10.12 6.95 -24.68
N PRO A 175 10.39 8.05 -23.93
CA PRO A 175 10.25 8.06 -22.49
C PRO A 175 8.79 7.80 -22.09
N VAL A 176 8.61 6.99 -21.07
CA VAL A 176 7.28 6.57 -20.59
C VAL A 176 7.11 6.98 -19.14
N SER A 177 5.92 7.48 -18.80
CA SER A 177 5.58 7.83 -17.43
C SER A 177 4.35 7.06 -16.99
N TYR A 178 4.43 6.46 -15.81
CA TYR A 178 3.34 5.70 -15.19
C TYR A 178 2.99 6.32 -13.84
N GLU A 179 1.71 6.32 -13.51
CA GLU A 179 1.20 6.61 -12.18
C GLU A 179 0.92 5.28 -11.49
N ILE A 180 1.66 5.01 -10.42
CA ILE A 180 1.56 3.78 -9.64
C ILE A 180 0.82 4.11 -8.34
N GLU A 181 -0.23 3.34 -8.07
CA GLU A 181 -1.05 3.43 -6.87
C GLU A 181 -0.81 2.18 -6.00
N TYR A 182 -0.56 2.40 -4.71
CA TYR A 182 -0.32 1.34 -3.74
C TYR A 182 -1.68 0.86 -3.19
N ASP A 183 -2.20 -0.23 -3.72
CA ASP A 183 -3.55 -0.74 -3.42
C ASP A 183 -3.59 -1.53 -2.12
N GLU A 184 -2.73 -2.55 -1.99
CA GLU A 184 -2.69 -3.41 -0.81
C GLU A 184 -1.26 -3.82 -0.44
N LEU A 185 -0.97 -3.82 0.87
CA LEU A 185 0.19 -4.44 1.48
C LEU A 185 -0.22 -5.81 2.02
N LEU A 186 0.47 -6.86 1.56
CA LEU A 186 0.28 -8.23 2.00
C LEU A 186 1.45 -8.64 2.88
N ILE A 187 1.15 -9.12 4.09
CA ILE A 187 2.16 -9.67 4.99
C ILE A 187 1.71 -11.07 5.40
N ARG A 188 2.60 -12.04 5.26
CA ARG A 188 2.35 -13.42 5.68
C ARG A 188 1.98 -13.44 7.15
N THR A 189 0.82 -14.00 7.48
CA THR A 189 0.27 -13.91 8.84
C THR A 189 1.20 -14.52 9.90
N SER A 190 1.87 -15.63 9.58
CA SER A 190 2.85 -16.23 10.49
C SER A 190 4.07 -15.35 10.73
N HIS A 191 4.51 -14.60 9.72
CA HIS A 191 5.65 -13.67 9.84
C HIS A 191 5.25 -12.45 10.68
N LEU A 192 4.06 -11.91 10.43
CA LEU A 192 3.52 -10.79 11.19
C LEU A 192 3.35 -11.13 12.68
N LEU A 193 2.83 -12.33 13.00
CA LEU A 193 2.68 -12.78 14.38
C LEU A 193 4.03 -12.91 15.08
N LEU A 194 5.04 -13.46 14.41
CA LEU A 194 6.40 -13.53 14.96
C LEU A 194 6.97 -12.13 15.25
N MET A 195 6.75 -11.16 14.35
CA MET A 195 7.19 -9.78 14.58
C MET A 195 6.41 -9.10 15.71
N LEU A 196 5.13 -9.43 15.89
CA LEU A 196 4.32 -8.96 17.00
C LEU A 196 4.81 -9.52 18.34
N GLU A 197 5.10 -10.82 18.42
CA GLU A 197 5.71 -11.44 19.60
C GLU A 197 7.05 -10.78 19.94
N LYS A 198 7.90 -10.55 18.92
CA LYS A 198 9.16 -9.83 19.07
C LYS A 198 8.94 -8.41 19.61
N SER A 199 7.91 -7.70 19.15
CA SER A 199 7.59 -6.36 19.68
C SER A 199 7.16 -6.39 21.14
N MET A 200 6.40 -7.40 21.57
CA MET A 200 5.99 -7.53 22.98
C MET A 200 7.19 -7.78 23.90
N VAL A 201 8.10 -8.66 23.48
CA VAL A 201 9.36 -8.91 24.21
C VAL A 201 10.22 -7.64 24.27
N GLN A 202 10.23 -6.83 23.21
CA GLN A 202 10.97 -5.56 23.22
C GLN A 202 10.33 -4.52 24.14
N GLU A 203 9.01 -4.47 24.25
CA GLU A 203 8.32 -3.61 25.21
C GLU A 203 8.62 -3.99 26.65
N ASP A 204 8.51 -5.29 26.98
CA ASP A 204 8.77 -5.79 28.34
C ASP A 204 10.23 -5.55 28.75
N ASN A 205 11.15 -5.57 27.79
CA ASN A 205 12.57 -5.28 27.99
C ASN A 205 12.97 -3.82 27.72
N SER A 206 12.02 -2.94 27.36
CA SER A 206 12.36 -1.56 26.98
C SER A 206 12.77 -0.77 28.23
N SER A 207 14.08 -0.53 28.35
CA SER A 207 14.70 0.20 29.47
C SER A 207 14.46 1.73 29.41
N GLY A 208 13.30 2.19 28.93
CA GLY A 208 12.97 3.63 28.80
C GLY A 208 13.46 4.32 27.52
N LYS A 209 13.89 3.58 26.49
CA LYS A 209 14.26 4.15 25.18
C LYS A 209 13.01 4.42 24.33
N ALA A 210 12.64 5.68 24.18
CA ALA A 210 11.58 6.11 23.27
C ALA A 210 12.15 6.49 21.90
N VAL A 211 11.47 6.11 20.82
CA VAL A 211 11.79 6.57 19.45
C VAL A 211 10.88 7.74 19.12
N VAL A 212 11.48 8.90 18.83
CA VAL A 212 10.78 10.13 18.44
C VAL A 212 11.00 10.37 16.96
N PHE A 213 9.93 10.44 16.18
CA PHE A 213 10.01 10.93 14.80
C PHE A 213 9.72 12.43 14.82
N GLY A 214 10.76 13.24 14.60
CA GLY A 214 10.62 14.67 14.39
C GLY A 214 10.10 14.94 12.97
N SER A 215 9.13 15.85 12.84
CA SER A 215 8.83 16.49 11.57
C SER A 215 9.89 17.57 11.34
N PHE A 216 10.78 17.37 10.36
CA PHE A 216 11.63 18.45 9.88
C PHE A 216 10.90 19.12 8.71
N GLY A 217 10.30 20.28 8.99
CA GLY A 217 9.78 21.22 8.00
C GLY A 217 10.82 22.31 7.72
#